data_AF-A0A1C6GE71-F1
#
_entry.id   AF-A0A1C6GE71-F1
#
_cell.length_a   1.000
_cell.length_b   1.000
_cell.length_c   1.000
_cell.angle_alpha   90.00
_cell.angle_beta   90.00
_cell.angle_gamma   90.00
#
_symmetry.space_group_name_H-M   'P 1'
#
loop_
_entity.id
_entity.type
_entity.pdbx_description
1 polymer ?
#
loop_
_entity_poly.entity_id
_entity_poly.type
_entity_poly.pdbx_seq_one_letter_code
_entity_poly.pdbx_strand_id
1 'polypeptide(L)'
;MRGGVTPLESTAGTVSPVRGITTRTTTGGAADTTWRELTTILIVDDVIPAVRQALRSKFARAKNTAQSRSAIRSQVIVELEKKVAEEIIDSYGEVTVTASEDDPTVCLVEFSFAVAHGLNQIYLTVHITV
;
A
#
# COMPACT_ATOMS: atom_id res chain seq x y z
N MET A 1 3.73 -16.65 -19.00
CA MET A 1 4.29 -17.47 -17.89
C MET A 1 3.28 -17.56 -16.75
N ARG A 2 2.92 -18.75 -16.25
CA ARG A 2 1.85 -18.90 -15.22
C ARG A 2 2.34 -19.44 -13.86
N GLY A 3 3.59 -19.88 -13.76
CA GLY A 3 4.11 -20.58 -12.57
C GLY A 3 4.60 -19.72 -11.41
N GLY A 4 4.45 -18.39 -11.45
CA GLY A 4 4.95 -17.52 -10.38
C GLY A 4 6.49 -17.54 -10.23
N VAL A 5 7.21 -17.56 -11.36
CA VAL A 5 8.67 -17.53 -11.38
C VAL A 5 9.11 -16.35 -12.24
N THR A 6 10.01 -15.52 -11.74
CA THR A 6 10.66 -14.46 -12.52
C THR A 6 11.59 -15.10 -13.54
N PRO A 7 11.25 -15.08 -14.84
CA PRO A 7 12.14 -15.60 -15.87
C PRO A 7 13.38 -14.72 -16.06
N LEU A 8 14.46 -15.37 -16.47
CA LEU A 8 15.66 -14.71 -16.95
C LEU A 8 15.86 -15.07 -18.42
N GLU A 9 16.35 -14.11 -19.20
CA GLU A 9 16.77 -14.32 -20.59
C GLU A 9 18.25 -13.95 -20.72
N SER A 10 18.97 -14.65 -21.60
CA SER A 10 20.36 -14.35 -21.91
C SER A 10 20.47 -13.86 -23.35
N THR A 11 20.92 -12.62 -23.52
CA THR A 11 21.09 -11.99 -24.84
C THR A 11 22.48 -11.37 -24.91
N ALA A 12 23.28 -11.80 -25.89
CA ALA A 12 24.65 -11.33 -26.11
C ALA A 12 25.55 -11.37 -24.84
N GLY A 13 25.38 -12.38 -23.99
CA GLY A 13 26.18 -12.57 -22.77
C GLY A 13 25.65 -11.82 -21.54
N THR A 14 24.61 -11.00 -21.67
CA THR A 14 23.93 -10.35 -20.53
C THR A 14 22.72 -11.19 -20.12
N VAL A 15 22.57 -11.46 -18.83
CA VAL A 15 21.38 -12.12 -18.26
C VAL A 15 20.52 -11.07 -17.57
N SER A 16 19.25 -10.97 -17.95
CA SER A 16 18.31 -10.00 -17.39
C SER A 16 16.93 -10.61 -17.13
N PRO A 17 16.16 -10.06 -16.17
CA PRO A 17 14.79 -10.49 -15.95
C PRO A 17 13.90 -10.05 -17.12
N VAL A 18 13.10 -10.97 -17.65
CA VAL A 18 12.11 -10.65 -18.71
C VAL A 18 10.91 -9.93 -18.10
N ARG A 19 10.50 -10.35 -16.89
CA ARG A 19 9.41 -9.72 -16.12
C ARG A 19 9.51 -10.10 -14.65
N GLY A 20 9.51 -9.13 -13.75
CA GLY A 20 9.41 -9.39 -12.31
C GLY A 20 8.01 -9.86 -11.94
N ILE A 21 7.84 -11.14 -11.60
CA ILE A 21 6.59 -11.66 -11.08
C ILE A 21 6.79 -12.33 -9.73
N THR A 22 5.76 -12.27 -8.88
CA THR A 22 5.78 -12.92 -7.57
C THR A 22 5.47 -14.41 -7.69
N THR A 23 5.77 -15.15 -6.62
CA THR A 23 5.43 -16.57 -6.48
C THR A 23 3.97 -16.82 -6.17
N ARG A 24 3.19 -15.77 -5.86
CA ARG A 24 1.78 -15.91 -5.50
C ARG A 24 0.93 -16.11 -6.75
N THR A 25 0.46 -17.33 -6.94
CA THR A 25 -0.41 -17.71 -8.07
C THR A 25 -1.85 -18.01 -7.66
N THR A 26 -2.13 -18.08 -6.35
CA THR A 26 -3.46 -18.39 -5.81
C THR A 26 -3.79 -17.61 -4.55
N THR A 27 -5.07 -17.30 -4.36
CA THR A 27 -5.64 -16.75 -3.12
C THR A 27 -6.91 -17.52 -2.78
N GLY A 28 -7.02 -18.02 -1.54
CA GLY A 28 -8.14 -18.87 -1.12
C GLY A 28 -8.28 -20.18 -1.92
N GLY A 29 -7.18 -20.68 -2.51
CA GLY A 29 -7.18 -21.86 -3.38
C GLY A 29 -7.59 -21.61 -4.83
N ALA A 30 -8.09 -20.42 -5.16
CA ALA A 30 -8.41 -20.02 -6.53
C ALA A 30 -7.21 -19.33 -7.20
N ALA A 31 -7.10 -19.43 -8.53
CA ALA A 31 -6.08 -18.72 -9.29
C ALA A 31 -6.24 -17.20 -9.11
N ASP A 32 -5.14 -16.52 -8.78
CA ASP A 32 -5.13 -15.09 -8.50
C ASP A 32 -3.94 -14.43 -9.21
N THR A 33 -4.21 -13.33 -9.91
CA THR A 33 -3.22 -12.53 -10.62
C THR A 33 -3.05 -11.13 -10.05
N THR A 34 -3.79 -10.77 -9.00
CA THR A 34 -3.77 -9.44 -8.37
C THR A 34 -2.36 -9.06 -7.92
N TRP A 35 -1.66 -10.02 -7.30
CA TRP A 35 -0.33 -9.85 -6.69
C TRP A 35 0.82 -10.22 -7.62
N ARG A 36 0.51 -10.47 -8.90
CA ARG A 36 1.45 -11.10 -9.82
C ARG A 36 2.63 -10.19 -10.14
N GLU A 37 2.39 -8.91 -10.35
CA GLU A 37 3.45 -7.97 -10.74
C GLU A 37 4.28 -7.57 -9.54
N LEU A 38 5.60 -7.73 -9.64
CA LEU A 38 6.51 -7.41 -8.53
C LEU A 38 6.42 -5.92 -8.15
N THR A 39 6.25 -5.03 -9.13
CA THR A 39 6.12 -3.58 -8.92
C THR A 39 4.95 -3.25 -8.00
N THR A 40 3.83 -3.96 -8.12
CA THR A 40 2.68 -3.80 -7.23
C THR A 40 3.06 -4.03 -5.77
N ILE A 41 3.82 -5.07 -5.48
CA ILE A 41 4.27 -5.35 -4.11
C ILE A 41 5.23 -4.28 -3.62
N LEU A 42 6.19 -3.88 -4.46
CA LEU A 42 7.18 -2.86 -4.10
C LEU A 42 6.52 -1.51 -3.75
N ILE A 43 5.45 -1.13 -4.45
CA ILE A 43 4.71 0.10 -4.15
C ILE A 43 3.94 -0.03 -2.83
N VAL A 44 3.29 -1.18 -2.59
CA VAL A 44 2.61 -1.44 -1.31
C VAL A 44 3.60 -1.39 -0.13
N ASP A 45 4.79 -1.98 -0.32
CA ASP A 45 5.88 -2.02 0.66
C ASP A 45 6.58 -0.66 0.85
N ASP A 46 6.37 0.31 -0.04
CA ASP A 46 6.81 1.69 0.15
C ASP A 46 5.74 2.54 0.85
N VAL A 47 4.49 2.51 0.36
CA VAL A 47 3.41 3.38 0.83
C VAL A 47 2.99 3.04 2.26
N ILE A 48 2.73 1.76 2.59
CA ILE A 48 2.20 1.39 3.91
C ILE A 48 3.20 1.71 5.03
N PRO A 49 4.49 1.34 4.94
CA PRO A 49 5.45 1.67 5.99
C PRO A 49 5.67 3.16 6.16
N ALA A 50 5.72 3.94 5.07
CA ALA A 50 5.89 5.39 5.12
C ALA A 50 4.74 6.07 5.88
N VAL A 51 3.48 5.76 5.52
CA VAL A 51 2.30 6.29 6.23
C VAL A 51 2.31 5.87 7.70
N ARG A 52 2.60 4.60 7.99
CA ARG A 52 2.67 4.10 9.37
C ARG A 52 3.74 4.82 10.20
N GLN A 53 4.91 5.08 9.61
CA GLN A 53 6.00 5.77 10.29
C GLN A 53 5.66 7.24 10.56
N ALA A 54 5.07 7.94 9.59
CA ALA A 54 4.64 9.33 9.75
C ALA A 54 3.58 9.47 10.84
N LEU A 55 2.63 8.53 10.92
CA LEU A 55 1.61 8.54 11.96
C LEU A 55 2.20 8.23 13.33
N ARG A 56 3.06 7.22 13.44
CA ARG A 56 3.74 6.90 14.70
C ARG A 56 4.60 8.05 15.20
N SER A 57 5.38 8.69 14.33
CA SER A 57 6.27 9.77 14.75
C SER A 57 5.50 11.00 15.25
N LYS A 58 4.39 11.35 14.60
CA LYS A 58 3.64 12.57 14.89
C LYS A 58 2.58 12.41 15.98
N PHE A 59 2.03 11.20 16.14
CA PHE A 59 0.87 10.95 17.00
C PHE A 59 1.10 9.92 18.12
N ALA A 60 2.32 9.46 18.39
CA ALA A 60 2.64 8.41 19.39
C ALA A 60 1.98 8.52 20.80
N ARG A 61 1.45 9.68 21.17
CA ARG A 61 0.77 9.91 22.47
C ARG A 61 -0.56 10.64 22.33
N ALA A 62 -1.07 10.75 21.10
CA ALA A 62 -2.33 11.41 20.84
C ALA A 62 -3.49 10.54 21.35
N LYS A 63 -4.45 11.14 22.06
CA LYS A 63 -5.70 10.46 22.40
C LYS A 63 -6.59 10.40 21.17
N ASN A 64 -7.34 9.31 21.00
CA ASN A 64 -8.32 9.16 19.93
C ASN A 64 -9.55 10.09 20.12
N THR A 65 -9.38 11.37 19.78
CA THR A 65 -10.44 12.39 19.74
C THR A 65 -10.81 12.73 18.30
N ALA A 66 -11.98 13.33 18.08
CA ALA A 66 -12.37 13.81 16.75
C ALA A 66 -11.31 14.73 16.12
N GLN A 67 -10.72 15.62 16.92
CA GLN A 67 -9.65 16.51 16.47
C GLN A 67 -8.40 15.74 16.05
N SER A 68 -7.96 14.76 16.84
CA SER A 68 -6.80 13.93 16.50
C SER A 68 -7.03 13.12 15.21
N ARG A 69 -8.25 12.61 15.00
CA ARG A 69 -8.62 11.88 13.78
C ARG A 69 -8.58 12.77 12.55
N SER A 70 -9.07 14.01 12.65
CA SER A 70 -8.92 15.00 11.57
C SER A 70 -7.45 15.27 11.25
N ALA A 71 -6.59 15.40 12.27
CA ALA A 71 -5.15 15.62 12.08
C ALA A 71 -4.44 14.40 11.46
N ILE A 72 -4.81 13.17 11.88
CA ILE A 72 -4.33 11.92 11.30
C ILE A 72 -4.71 11.85 9.82
N ARG A 73 -5.98 12.12 9.49
CA ARG A 73 -6.47 12.15 8.10
C ARG A 73 -5.64 13.10 7.24
N SER A 74 -5.42 14.33 7.70
CA SER A 74 -4.58 15.30 6.99
C SER A 74 -3.14 14.82 6.83
N GLN A 75 -2.57 14.15 7.83
CA GLN A 75 -1.22 13.61 7.72
C GLN A 75 -1.13 12.48 6.69
N VAL A 76 -2.12 11.58 6.64
CA VAL A 76 -2.17 10.51 5.63
C VAL A 76 -2.25 11.11 4.23
N ILE A 77 -3.11 12.10 4.02
CA ILE A 77 -3.20 12.83 2.75
C ILE A 77 -1.84 13.42 2.36
N VAL A 78 -1.13 14.07 3.29
CA VAL A 78 0.22 14.62 3.02
C VAL A 78 1.20 13.54 2.55
N GLU A 79 1.20 12.36 3.18
CA GLU A 79 2.08 11.27 2.74
C GLU A 79 1.66 10.71 1.37
N LEU A 80 0.36 10.56 1.09
CA LEU A 80 -0.12 10.09 -0.21
C LEU A 80 0.18 11.10 -1.34
N GLU A 81 0.03 12.40 -1.09
CA GLU A 81 0.40 13.46 -2.04
C GLU A 81 1.90 13.44 -2.39
N LYS A 82 2.77 13.14 -1.40
CA LYS A 82 4.20 12.93 -1.71
C LYS A 82 4.39 11.74 -2.65
N LYS A 83 3.66 10.64 -2.44
CA LYS A 83 3.75 9.45 -3.29
C LYS A 83 3.23 9.67 -4.71
N VAL A 84 2.25 10.57 -4.87
CA VAL A 84 1.84 11.05 -6.20
C VAL A 84 2.95 11.90 -6.83
N ALA A 85 3.53 12.84 -6.09
CA ALA A 85 4.61 13.71 -6.58
C ALA A 85 5.90 12.96 -6.93
N GLU A 86 6.17 11.85 -6.24
CA GLU A 86 7.29 10.92 -6.50
C GLU A 86 7.00 9.92 -7.64
N GLU A 87 5.80 9.99 -8.27
CA GLU A 87 5.32 9.06 -9.30
C GLU A 87 5.28 7.59 -8.85
N ILE A 88 5.15 7.35 -7.55
CA ILE A 88 5.05 6.01 -6.95
C ILE A 88 3.63 5.47 -7.06
N ILE A 89 2.63 6.34 -6.88
CA ILE A 89 1.22 6.05 -7.10
C ILE A 89 0.65 7.07 -8.10
N ASP A 90 -0.32 6.64 -8.92
CA ASP A 90 -0.98 7.54 -9.88
C ASP A 90 -2.01 8.45 -9.19
N SER A 91 -2.72 7.90 -8.20
CA SER A 91 -3.80 8.57 -7.49
C SER A 91 -4.16 7.83 -6.19
N TYR A 92 -4.95 8.48 -5.34
CA TYR A 92 -5.52 7.87 -4.14
C TYR A 92 -7.00 8.21 -3.98
N GLY A 93 -7.73 7.32 -3.30
CA GLY A 93 -9.16 7.46 -3.04
C GLY A 93 -9.47 8.24 -1.77
N GLU A 94 -10.69 8.08 -1.25
CA GLU A 94 -11.07 8.70 0.01
C GLU A 94 -10.22 8.17 1.18
N VAL A 95 -9.77 9.09 2.03
CA VAL A 95 -9.11 8.77 3.30
C VAL A 95 -10.12 8.95 4.43
N THR A 96 -10.45 7.87 5.13
CA THR A 96 -11.32 7.88 6.31
C THR A 96 -10.52 7.58 7.57
N VAL A 97 -10.94 8.20 8.68
CA VAL A 97 -10.35 7.96 10.00
C VAL A 97 -11.46 7.87 11.03
N THR A 98 -11.62 6.69 11.63
CA THR A 98 -12.70 6.37 12.58
C THR A 98 -12.13 5.80 13.87
N ALA A 99 -12.95 5.76 14.93
CA ALA A 99 -12.61 4.94 16.09
C ALA A 99 -13.05 3.50 15.79
N SER A 100 -12.29 2.51 16.26
CA SER A 100 -12.75 1.12 16.17
C SER A 100 -14.02 0.95 17.01
N GLU A 101 -14.98 0.18 16.46
CA GLU A 101 -16.21 -0.18 17.16
C GLU A 101 -15.94 -1.12 18.34
N ASP A 102 -14.92 -1.98 18.21
CA ASP A 102 -14.52 -2.96 19.24
C ASP A 102 -13.69 -2.32 20.35
N ASP A 103 -12.84 -1.35 20.02
CA ASP A 103 -12.01 -0.61 20.97
C ASP A 103 -11.91 0.88 20.58
N PRO A 104 -12.67 1.78 21.25
CA PRO A 104 -12.65 3.21 20.96
C PRO A 104 -11.30 3.89 21.17
N THR A 105 -10.34 3.26 21.85
CA THR A 105 -8.98 3.78 21.98
C THR A 105 -8.16 3.58 20.71
N VAL A 106 -8.55 2.63 19.86
CA VAL A 106 -7.92 2.33 18.57
C VAL A 106 -8.47 3.26 17.48
N CYS A 107 -7.56 3.83 16.71
CA CYS A 107 -7.86 4.63 15.53
C CYS A 107 -7.77 3.76 14.28
N LEU A 108 -8.80 3.77 13.43
CA LEU A 108 -8.83 3.07 12.15
C LEU A 108 -8.58 4.08 11.04
N VAL A 109 -7.66 3.75 10.14
CA VAL A 109 -7.31 4.58 8.99
C VAL A 109 -7.54 3.76 7.73
N GLU A 110 -8.39 4.24 6.84
CA GLU A 110 -8.67 3.54 5.58
C GLU A 110 -8.41 4.48 4.41
N PHE A 111 -7.73 3.95 3.39
CA PHE A 111 -7.48 4.65 2.14
C PHE A 111 -7.22 3.64 1.02
N SER A 112 -7.32 4.08 -0.22
CA SER A 112 -6.94 3.29 -1.39
C SER A 112 -6.00 4.08 -2.28
N PHE A 113 -5.21 3.39 -3.10
CA PHE A 113 -4.35 4.02 -4.09
C PHE A 113 -4.23 3.19 -5.37
N ALA A 114 -3.96 3.88 -6.47
CA ALA A 114 -3.72 3.28 -7.76
C ALA A 114 -2.20 3.19 -8.01
N VAL A 115 -1.76 2.00 -8.40
CA VAL A 115 -0.36 1.73 -8.75
C VAL A 115 -0.09 2.20 -10.17
N ALA A 116 0.95 3.01 -10.34
CA ALA A 116 1.44 3.41 -11.66
C ALA A 116 1.68 2.20 -12.55
N HIS A 117 1.08 2.22 -13.75
CA HIS A 117 1.21 1.21 -14.80
C HIS A 117 0.54 -0.16 -14.55
N GLY A 118 -0.41 -0.27 -13.61
CA GLY A 118 -1.21 -1.48 -13.40
C GLY A 118 -2.72 -1.21 -13.42
N LEU A 119 -3.50 -2.01 -14.16
CA LEU A 119 -4.98 -2.02 -14.15
C LEU A 119 -5.61 -2.41 -12.80
N ASN A 120 -4.80 -2.63 -11.76
CA ASN A 120 -5.25 -3.09 -10.46
C ASN A 120 -5.32 -1.89 -9.50
N GLN A 121 -6.52 -1.39 -9.26
CA GLN A 121 -6.79 -0.56 -8.09
C GLN A 121 -6.71 -1.44 -6.85
N ILE A 122 -5.81 -1.13 -5.92
CA ILE A 122 -5.63 -1.92 -4.70
C ILE A 122 -6.27 -1.14 -3.57
N TYR A 123 -7.32 -1.74 -3.00
CA TYR A 123 -7.97 -1.26 -1.80
C TYR A 123 -7.27 -1.87 -0.59
N LEU A 124 -6.59 -1.04 0.20
CA LEU A 124 -5.84 -1.48 1.38
C LEU A 124 -6.37 -0.78 2.63
N THR A 125 -7.14 -1.50 3.44
CA THR A 125 -7.57 -1.00 4.74
C THR A 125 -6.44 -1.18 5.77
N VAL A 126 -5.85 -0.09 6.27
CA VAL A 126 -4.69 -0.14 7.17
C VAL A 126 -5.09 0.21 8.60
N HIS A 127 -5.25 -0.81 9.43
CA HIS A 127 -5.52 -0.61 10.86
C HIS A 127 -4.22 -0.17 11.56
N ILE A 128 -4.21 1.03 12.13
CA ILE A 128 -3.04 1.60 12.83
C ILE A 128 -3.46 1.98 14.25
N THR A 129 -3.13 1.12 15.21
CA THR A 129 -3.18 1.50 16.62
C THR A 129 -2.10 2.55 16.88
N VAL A 130 -2.54 3.75 17.28
CA VAL A 130 -1.69 4.86 17.71
C VAL A 130 -1.57 4.82 19.23
#